data_AF-A0A4Q0Q8G1-F1
#
_entry.id   AF-A0A4Q0Q8G1-F1
#
_cell.length_a   1.000
_cell.length_b   1.000
_cell.length_c   1.000
_cell.angle_alpha   90.00
_cell.angle_beta   90.00
_cell.angle_gamma   90.00
#
_symmetry.space_group_name_H-M   'P 1'
#
loop_
_entity.id
_entity.type
_entity.pdbx_description
1 polymer ?
#
loop_
_entity_poly.entity_id
_entity_poly.type
_entity_poly.pdbx_seq_one_letter_code
_entity_poly.pdbx_strand_id
1 'polypeptide(L)' 'MGLKWKIAAFLGVAVSLLAAGLWLWASRINILDNIDTMIGELQRIGRVNAWAAAAAVIAIS' A
#
# COMPACT_ATOMS: atom_id res chain seq x y z
N MET A 1 -20.23 -7.25 -22.51
CA MET A 1 -19.57 -7.25 -21.19
C MET A 1 -20.51 -6.59 -20.19
N GLY A 2 -21.01 -7.33 -19.19
CA GLY A 2 -22.03 -6.81 -18.26
C GLY A 2 -21.49 -5.72 -17.33
N LEU A 3 -22.37 -4.82 -16.86
CA LEU A 3 -22.02 -3.70 -15.96
C LEU A 3 -21.20 -4.14 -14.74
N LYS A 4 -21.53 -5.30 -14.17
CA LYS A 4 -20.81 -5.91 -13.03
C LYS A 4 -19.32 -6.14 -13.32
N TRP A 5 -18.98 -6.59 -14.53
CA TRP A 5 -17.60 -6.83 -14.94
C TRP A 5 -16.80 -5.53 -15.10
N LYS A 6 -17.45 -4.45 -15.55
CA LYS A 6 -16.82 -3.13 -15.63
C LYS A 6 -16.51 -2.56 -14.24
N ILE A 7 -17.44 -2.73 -13.30
CA ILE A 7 -17.26 -2.28 -11.91
C ILE A 7 -16.13 -3.07 -11.24
N ALA A 8 -16.10 -4.40 -11.41
CA ALA A 8 -15.03 -5.24 -10.86
C ALA A 8 -13.65 -4.85 -11.42
N ALA A 9 -13.55 -4.62 -12.74
CA ALA A 9 -12.32 -4.17 -13.37
C ALA A 9 -11.86 -2.80 -12.86
N PHE A 10 -12.79 -1.85 -12.69
CA PHE A 10 -12.48 -0.52 -12.16
C PHE A 10 -12.00 -0.57 -10.71
N LEU A 11 -12.65 -1.38 -9.87
CA LEU A 11 -12.24 -1.60 -8.49
C LEU A 11 -10.86 -2.25 -8.41
N GLY A 12 -10.58 -3.27 -9.24
CA GLY A 12 -9.26 -3.89 -9.31
C GLY A 12 -8.16 -2.87 -9.62
N VAL A 13 -8.36 -2.03 -10.64
CA VAL A 13 -7.41 -0.97 -11.00
C VAL A 13 -7.24 0.05 -9.87
N ALA A 14 -8.33 0.51 -9.25
CA ALA A 14 -8.27 1.48 -8.16
C ALA A 14 -7.52 0.94 -6.94
N VAL A 15 -7.77 -0.32 -6.58
CA VAL A 15 -7.12 -0.96 -5.42
C VAL A 15 -5.65 -1.26 -5.70
N SER A 16 -5.28 -1.65 -6.93
CA SER A 16 -3.88 -1.80 -7.33
C SER A 16 -3.12 -0.47 -7.25
N LEU A 17 -3.74 0.65 -7.64
CA LEU A 17 -3.14 1.98 -7.53
C LEU A 17 -2.95 2.39 -6.06
N LEU A 18 -3.89 2.05 -5.17
CA LEU A 18 -3.75 2.27 -3.73
C LEU A 18 -2.59 1.45 -3.14
N ALA A 19 -2.46 0.18 -3.50
CA ALA A 19 -1.35 -0.66 -3.07
C ALA A 19 0.01 -0.09 -3.53
N ALA A 20 0.10 0.32 -4.80
CA ALA A 20 1.30 0.94 -5.34
C ALA A 20 1.64 2.28 -4.64
N GLY A 21 0.63 3.11 -4.36
CA GLY A 21 0.81 4.37 -3.63
C GLY A 21 1.31 4.17 -2.20
N LEU A 22 0.77 3.17 -1.49
CA LEU A 22 1.22 2.82 -0.15
C LEU A 22 2.66 2.27 -0.16
N TRP A 23 3.03 1.43 -1.12
CA TRP A 23 4.42 0.98 -1.27
C TRP A 23 5.38 2.11 -1.64
N LEU A 24 4.98 3.05 -2.49
CA LEU A 24 5.79 4.23 -2.80
C LEU A 24 5.96 5.14 -1.57
N TRP A 25 4.96 5.22 -0.71
CA TRP A 25 5.07 5.98 0.53
C TRP A 25 5.94 5.28 1.58
N ALA A 26 5.86 3.95 1.64
CA ALA A 26 6.71 3.11 2.48
C ALA A 26 8.19 3.15 2.07
N SER A 27 8.49 3.29 0.77
CA SER A 27 9.88 3.35 0.29
C SER A 27 10.60 4.66 0.64
N ARG A 28 9.86 5.70 1.04
CA ARG A 28 10.45 6.94 1.56
C ARG A 28 10.86 6.74 3.02
N ILE A 29 12.07 6.22 3.20
CA ILE A 29 12.74 6.11 4.49
C ILE A 29 13.56 7.39 4.69
N ASN A 30 13.23 8.17 5.72
CA ASN A 30 14.14 9.20 6.20
C ASN A 30 15.16 8.51 7.11
N ILE A 31 16.42 8.53 6.72
CA ILE A 31 17.52 8.07 7.57
C ILE A 31 17.85 9.24 8.50
N LEU A 32 17.46 9.12 9.77
CA LEU A 32 17.78 10.09 10.82
C LEU A 32 18.89 9.55 11.73
N ASP A 33 19.73 10.45 12.23
CA ASP A 33 20.91 10.16 13.06
C ASP A 33 20.59 9.69 14.50
N ASN A 34 19.34 9.32 14.80
CA ASN A 34 18.92 8.85 16.11
C ASN A 34 18.18 7.50 16.02
N ILE A 35 18.62 6.50 16.79
CA ILE A 35 18.12 5.12 16.73
C ILE A 35 16.64 5.03 17.12
N ASP A 36 16.17 5.78 18.12
CA ASP A 36 14.76 5.77 18.53
C ASP A 36 13.84 6.26 17.40
N THR A 37 14.30 7.25 16.64
CA THR A 37 13.57 7.79 15.50
C THR A 37 13.57 6.82 14.31
N MET A 38 14.67 6.08 14.11
CA MET A 38 14.74 5.01 13.11
C MET A 38 13.75 3.87 13.41
N ILE A 39 13.63 3.45 14.67
CA ILE A 39 12.66 2.42 15.08
C ILE A 39 11.22 2.89 14.83
N GLY A 40 10.92 4.15 15.14
CA GLY A 40 9.60 4.76 14.86
C GLY A 40 9.25 4.74 13.36
N GLU A 41 10.22 5.07 12.51
CA GLU A 41 10.06 5.01 11.04
C GLU A 41 9.88 3.58 10.53
N LEU A 42 10.63 2.60 11.04
CA LEU A 42 10.47 1.19 10.67
C LEU A 42 9.08 0.66 11.03
N GLN A 43 8.54 1.02 12.20
CA GLN A 43 7.17 0.66 12.58
C GLN A 43 6.13 1.35 11.69
N ARG A 44 6.36 2.62 11.31
CA ARG A 44 5.50 3.33 10.36
C ARG A 44 5.46 2.60 9.02
N ILE A 45 6.63 2.30 8.44
CA ILE A 45 6.78 1.57 7.18
C ILE A 45 6.12 0.19 7.26
N GLY A 46 6.32 -0.54 8.36
CA GLY A 46 5.69 -1.84 8.59
C GLY A 46 4.16 -1.78 8.54
N ARG A 47 3.54 -0.77 9.19
CA ARG A 47 2.09 -0.56 9.12
C ARG A 47 1.63 -0.25 7.69
N VAL A 48 2.32 0.66 7.00
CA VAL A 48 1.98 1.04 5.61
C VAL A 48 2.08 -0.17 4.68
N ASN A 49 3.09 -1.01 4.85
CA ASN A 49 3.26 -2.22 4.07
C ASN A 49 2.14 -3.24 4.31
N ALA A 50 1.66 -3.37 5.56
CA ALA A 50 0.50 -4.21 5.87
C ALA A 50 -0.78 -3.73 5.16
N TRP A 51 -1.02 -2.41 5.13
CA TRP A 51 -2.13 -1.82 4.39
C TRP A 51 -2.00 -2.02 2.87
N ALA A 52 -0.79 -1.89 2.32
CA ALA A 52 -0.51 -2.14 0.91
C ALA A 52 -0.78 -3.60 0.53
N ALA A 53 -0.35 -4.54 1.35
CA ALA A 53 -0.59 -5.97 1.15
C ALA A 53 -2.08 -6.32 1.23
N ALA A 54 -2.82 -5.76 2.20
CA ALA A 54 -4.27 -5.94 2.29
C ALA A 54 -5.00 -5.43 1.04
N ALA A 55 -4.62 -4.25 0.54
CA ALA A 55 -5.14 -3.73 -0.72
C ALA A 55 -4.79 -4.66 -1.90
N ALA A 56 -3.54 -5.11 -2.02
CA ALA A 56 -3.13 -6.01 -3.10
C ALA A 56 -3.92 -7.33 -3.11
N VAL A 57 -4.21 -7.91 -1.93
CA VAL A 57 -5.05 -9.12 -1.82
C VAL A 57 -6.44 -8.84 -2.37
N ILE A 58 -7.08 -7.73 -1.99
CA ILE A 58 -8.42 -7.35 -2.48
C ILE A 58 -8.42 -7.08 -3.99
N ALA A 59 -7.32 -6.59 -4.55
CA ALA A 59 -7.23 -6.34 -6.00
C ALA A 59 -7.16 -7.62 -6.84
N ILE A 60 -6.64 -8.72 -6.27
CA ILE A 60 -6.40 -9.98 -6.97
C ILE A 60 -7.47 -11.04 -6.62
N SER A 61 -8.26 -10.82 -5.55
CA SER A 61 -9.38 -11.67 -5.11
C SER A 61 -10.67 -11.34 -5.86
#